data_AF-A0A5B2TLD4-F1
#
_entry.id   AF-A0A5B2TLD4-F1
#
_cell.length_a   1.000
_cell.length_b   1.000
_cell.length_c   1.000
_cell.angle_alpha   90.00
_cell.angle_beta   90.00
_cell.angle_gamma   90.00
#
_symmetry.space_group_name_H-M   'P 1'
#
loop_
_entity.id
_entity.type
_entity.pdbx_description
1 polymer ?
#
loop_
_entity_poly.entity_id
_entity_poly.type
_entity_poly.pdbx_seq_one_letter_code
_entity_poly.pdbx_strand_id
1 'polypeptide(L)'
;MDEAKQRNIASKGGQSVPAAKRSFAQDPALAAEAGRKGGQAVQASDRSFSRDRSLAASAGRKGGQATHSKNRGTGSGTDAAT
;
A
#
# COMPACT_ATOMS: atom_id res chain seq x y z
N MET A 1 26.67 -10.17 -11.70
CA MET A 1 25.54 -10.63 -10.88
C MET A 1 24.30 -10.55 -11.76
N ASP A 2 23.53 -11.62 -11.90
CA ASP A 2 22.29 -11.64 -12.68
C ASP A 2 21.19 -10.84 -11.96
N GLU A 3 20.49 -9.95 -12.67
CA GLU A 3 19.39 -9.15 -12.14
C GLU A 3 18.26 -10.01 -11.56
N ALA A 4 17.97 -11.14 -12.19
CA ALA A 4 16.94 -12.06 -11.70
C ALA A 4 17.36 -12.63 -10.33
N LYS A 5 18.64 -12.98 -10.18
CA LYS A 5 19.23 -13.43 -8.92
C LYS A 5 19.18 -12.34 -7.84
N GLN A 6 19.47 -11.09 -8.20
CA GLN A 6 19.37 -9.95 -7.27
C GLN A 6 17.93 -9.70 -6.80
N ARG A 7 16.97 -9.70 -7.73
CA ARG A 7 15.54 -9.56 -7.40
C ARG A 7 15.05 -10.68 -6.49
N ASN A 8 15.49 -11.91 -6.74
CA ASN A 8 15.10 -13.06 -5.93
C ASN A 8 15.62 -12.92 -4.49
N ILE A 9 16.87 -12.48 -4.31
CA ILE A 9 17.47 -12.21 -2.99
C ILE A 9 16.73 -11.08 -2.27
N ALA A 10 16.48 -9.95 -2.96
CA ALA A 10 15.74 -8.82 -2.39
C ALA A 10 14.30 -9.20 -1.98
N SER A 11 13.60 -9.97 -2.82
CA SER A 11 12.25 -10.46 -2.53
C SER A 11 12.22 -11.37 -1.31
N LYS A 12 13.18 -12.30 -1.20
CA LYS A 12 13.29 -13.21 -0.06
C LYS A 12 13.53 -12.46 1.24
N GLY A 13 14.41 -11.46 1.25
CA GLY A 13 14.66 -10.62 2.44
C GLY A 13 13.41 -9.95 2.99
N GLY A 14 12.55 -9.40 2.12
CA GLY A 14 11.28 -8.77 2.54
C GLY A 14 10.19 -9.77 2.94
N GLN A 15 10.20 -10.97 2.36
CA GLN A 15 9.24 -12.04 2.69
C GLN A 15 9.53 -12.71 4.03
N SER A 16 10.80 -12.83 4.42
CA SER A 16 11.23 -13.43 5.70
C SER A 16 10.72 -12.68 6.93
N VAL A 17 10.36 -11.41 6.80
CA VAL A 17 9.77 -10.62 7.89
C VAL A 17 8.24 -10.78 7.88
N PRO A 18 7.64 -11.27 8.99
CA PRO A 18 6.18 -11.34 9.13
C PRO A 18 5.53 -10.02 8.78
N ALA A 19 4.38 -10.03 8.10
CA ALA A 19 3.73 -8.83 7.58
C ALA A 19 3.57 -7.73 8.65
N ALA A 20 3.17 -8.11 9.86
CA ALA A 20 3.02 -7.20 10.99
C ALA A 20 4.33 -6.51 11.39
N LYS A 21 5.49 -7.16 11.25
CA LYS A 21 6.80 -6.66 11.70
C LYS A 21 7.56 -5.88 10.62
N ARG A 22 7.00 -5.70 9.43
CA ARG A 22 7.65 -4.95 8.34
C ARG A 22 7.65 -3.45 8.65
N SER A 23 8.70 -2.74 8.27
CA SER A 23 8.85 -1.30 8.57
C SER A 23 7.67 -0.47 8.08
N PHE A 24 7.16 -0.72 6.87
CA PHE A 24 5.99 -0.02 6.33
C PHE A 24 4.65 -0.41 6.97
N ALA A 25 4.58 -1.54 7.67
CA ALA A 25 3.39 -1.93 8.42
C ALA A 25 3.37 -1.31 9.82
N GLN A 26 4.55 -1.07 10.39
CA GLN A 26 4.74 -0.45 11.70
C GLN A 26 4.61 1.08 11.64
N ASP A 27 5.10 1.70 10.56
CA ASP A 27 5.06 3.14 10.36
C ASP A 27 4.30 3.50 9.06
N PRO A 28 3.01 3.89 9.17
CA PRO A 28 2.23 4.34 8.02
C PRO A 28 2.75 5.63 7.39
N ALA A 29 3.40 6.51 8.16
CA ALA A 29 3.97 7.75 7.64
C ALA A 29 5.16 7.42 6.73
N LEU A 30 6.08 6.55 7.18
CA LEU A 30 7.18 6.04 6.38
C LEU A 30 6.68 5.39 5.08
N ALA A 31 5.63 4.57 5.15
CA ALA A 31 5.03 3.96 3.97
C ALA A 31 4.48 5.01 2.98
N ALA A 32 3.80 6.04 3.48
CA ALA A 32 3.26 7.13 2.68
C ALA A 32 4.38 7.98 2.04
N GLU A 33 5.44 8.28 2.79
CA GLU A 33 6.59 9.04 2.28
C GLU A 33 7.34 8.27 1.18
N ALA A 34 7.61 6.98 1.42
CA ALA A 34 8.25 6.11 0.45
C ALA A 34 7.40 5.99 -0.84
N GLY A 35 6.08 5.82 -0.69
CA GLY A 35 5.15 5.81 -1.82
C GLY A 35 5.15 7.13 -2.60
N ARG A 36 5.11 8.27 -1.91
CA ARG A 36 5.16 9.61 -2.52
C ARG A 36 6.46 9.81 -3.30
N LYS A 37 7.61 9.54 -2.69
CA LYS A 37 8.93 9.67 -3.32
C LYS A 37 9.07 8.75 -4.53
N GLY A 38 8.61 7.50 -4.42
CA GLY A 38 8.61 6.55 -5.53
C GLY A 38 7.77 7.04 -6.72
N GLY A 39 6.59 7.60 -6.46
CA GLY A 39 5.75 8.18 -7.51
C GLY A 39 6.32 9.45 -8.16
N GLN A 40 7.06 10.26 -7.38
CA GLN A 40 7.75 11.46 -7.89
C GLN A 40 8.92 11.13 -8.82
N ALA A 41 9.62 10.01 -8.59
CA ALA A 41 10.72 9.55 -9.44
C ALA A 41 10.25 9.13 -10.86
N VAL A 42 8.95 8.94 -11.06
CA VAL A 42 8.35 8.63 -12.36
C VAL A 42 7.93 9.94 -13.05
N GLN A 43 8.31 10.07 -14.32
CA GLN A 43 7.89 11.17 -15.20
C GLN A 43 6.38 11.27 -15.25
N ALA A 44 5.84 12.48 -15.33
CA ALA A 44 4.38 12.71 -15.22
C ALA A 44 3.57 11.95 -16.29
N SER A 45 4.11 11.81 -17.50
CA SER A 45 3.51 11.04 -18.60
C SER A 45 3.46 9.53 -18.33
N ASP A 46 4.43 9.03 -17.55
CA ASP A 46 4.66 7.59 -17.36
C ASP A 46 4.03 7.08 -16.05
N ARG A 47 3.48 7.98 -15.22
CA ARG A 47 2.77 7.61 -14.00
C ARG A 47 1.54 6.78 -14.36
N SER A 48 1.29 5.72 -13.59
CA SER A 48 0.09 4.87 -13.74
C SER A 48 -1.20 5.69 -13.72
N PHE A 49 -1.26 6.77 -12.94
CA PHE A 49 -2.39 7.71 -12.87
C PHE A 49 -2.66 8.46 -14.19
N SER A 50 -1.62 8.72 -14.97
CA SER A 50 -1.72 9.39 -16.27
C SER A 50 -1.96 8.41 -17.41
N ARG A 51 -1.40 7.20 -17.30
CA ARG A 51 -1.39 6.19 -18.38
C ARG A 51 -2.64 5.32 -18.41
N ASP A 52 -3.20 4.95 -17.26
CA ASP A 52 -4.37 4.09 -17.16
C ASP A 52 -5.27 4.49 -15.97
N ARG A 53 -6.40 5.10 -16.30
CA ARG A 53 -7.40 5.55 -15.34
C ARG A 53 -8.02 4.40 -14.54
N SER A 54 -8.18 3.22 -15.14
CA SER A 54 -8.75 2.04 -14.47
C SER A 54 -7.78 1.50 -13.42
N LEU A 55 -6.50 1.35 -13.80
CA LEU A 55 -5.44 0.96 -12.88
C LEU A 55 -5.33 1.93 -11.71
N ALA A 56 -5.32 3.23 -12.01
CA ALA A 56 -5.30 4.31 -11.02
C ALA A 56 -6.46 4.22 -10.02
N ALA A 57 -7.68 4.05 -10.53
CA ALA A 57 -8.88 3.91 -9.72
C ALA A 57 -8.82 2.65 -8.84
N SER A 58 -8.35 1.52 -9.38
CA SER A 58 -8.22 0.28 -8.61
C SER A 58 -7.20 0.40 -7.46
N ALA A 59 -6.06 1.07 -7.72
CA ALA A 59 -5.04 1.33 -6.71
C ALA A 59 -5.56 2.28 -5.62
N GLY A 60 -6.25 3.35 -6.01
CA GLY A 60 -6.91 4.27 -5.09
C GLY A 60 -7.96 3.59 -4.21
N ARG A 61 -8.84 2.76 -4.81
CA ARG A 61 -9.81 1.95 -4.05
C ARG A 61 -9.12 1.03 -3.05
N LYS A 62 -8.07 0.29 -3.46
CA LYS A 62 -7.34 -0.60 -2.56
C LYS A 62 -6.71 0.15 -1.39
N GLY A 63 -6.11 1.32 -1.65
CA GLY A 63 -5.58 2.20 -0.61
C GLY A 63 -6.66 2.70 0.35
N GLY A 64 -7.81 3.15 -0.17
CA GLY A 64 -8.94 3.63 0.64
C GLY A 64 -9.64 2.52 1.44
N GLN A 65 -9.68 1.29 0.93
CA GLN A 65 -10.22 0.15 1.69
C GLN A 65 -9.33 -0.21 2.88
N ALA A 66 -8.00 -0.07 2.74
CA ALA A 66 -7.08 -0.30 3.87
C ALA A 66 -7.29 0.71 5.02
N THR A 67 -7.75 1.92 4.72
CA THR A 67 -8.08 2.94 5.74
C THR A 67 -9.49 2.75 6.30
N HIS A 68 -10.48 2.45 5.46
CA HIS A 68 -11.89 2.30 5.89
C HIS A 68 -12.17 1.03 6.69
N SER A 69 -11.36 -0.02 6.55
CA SER A 69 -11.52 -1.25 7.35
C SER A 69 -11.12 -1.06 8.82
N LYS A 70 -10.27 -0.08 9.15
CA LYS A 70 -9.92 0.25 10.55
C LYS A 70 -11.01 1.04 11.27
N ASN A 71 -11.86 1.76 10.54
CA ASN A 71 -12.87 2.65 11.13
C ASN A 71 -14.27 2.01 11.27
N ARG A 72 -14.46 0.78 10.80
CA ARG A 72 -15.74 0.04 10.88
C ARG A 72 -15.81 -1.00 12.02
N GLY A 73 -14.77 -1.11 12.84
CA GLY A 73 -14.66 -2.12 13.91
C GLY A 73 -15.08 -1.67 15.32
N THR A 74 -15.39 -0.39 15.55
CA THR A 74 -15.61 0.15 16.91
C THR A 74 -16.76 1.17 17.00
N GLY A 75 -17.88 0.95 16.31
CA GLY A 75 -18.96 1.95 16.36
C GLY A 75 -20.34 1.57 15.80
N SER A 76 -20.80 0.33 15.94
CA SER A 76 -22.24 0.05 15.77
C SER A 76 -22.71 -1.12 16.63
N GLY A 77 -22.53 -0.96 17.94
CA GLY A 77 -23.37 -1.62 18.93
C GLY A 77 -24.20 -0.53 19.61
N THR A 78 -25.48 -0.46 19.29
CA THR A 78 -26.56 -0.14 20.23
C THR A 78 -27.87 -0.44 19.50
N ASP A 79 -28.43 -1.58 19.89
CA ASP A 79 -29.84 -1.88 19.76
C ASP A 79 -30.67 -0.72 20.32
N ALA A 80 -31.65 -0.24 19.56
CA ALA A 80 -32.75 0.53 20.09
C ALA A 80 -34.03 0.00 19.46
N ALA A 81 -34.62 -0.97 20.16
CA ALA A 81 -36.02 -1.32 20.04
C ALA A 81 -36.89 -0.07 20.31
N THR A 82 -37.80 0.24 19.40
CA THR A 82 -39.16 0.76 19.64
C THR A 82 -39.95 0.61 18.34
#